data_AF-E8RK67-F1
#
_entry.id   AF-E8RK67-F1
#
_cell.length_a   1.000
_cell.length_b   1.000
_cell.length_c   1.000
_cell.angle_alpha   90.00
_cell.angle_beta   90.00
_cell.angle_gamma   90.00
#
_symmetry.space_group_name_H-M   'P 1'
#
loop_
_entity.id
_entity.type
_entity.pdbx_description
1 polymer ?
#
loop_
_entity_poly.entity_id
_entity_poly.type
_entity_poly.pdbx_seq_one_letter_code
_entity_poly.pdbx_strand_id
1 'polypeptide(L)'
;MGGIYIYRLSSAPALKETDLTNQKNSWNGMVYEYGPLHPYEMCSMRKPDLIAHLGEPMGEGDGTEEETRFLRYEYEWFSLPTRSKIYYAREQRIYKAVITFRDIEFDDLQKRITDGVGEPVSVEESHEFKDVIWMKDSIKYWLTKTEEGELNLEVRLAYYENPEDLDLGYRPTIVQRSKTTDVTGDNKPDDVILIGSKRAYTQISYDHLYLLIISNGEIYTEDFPKDMDGGQYPQMRIETEKNKNEIVVESGNNFVLNQNVFVFENNKIKNISSTNEPIKK
;
A
#
# COMPACT_ATOMS: atom_id res chain seq x y z
N MET A 1 -20.99 35.07 27.83
CA MET A 1 -20.00 34.14 28.40
C MET A 1 -20.60 32.75 28.23
N GLY A 2 -20.34 31.98 27.19
CA GLY A 2 -19.04 31.53 26.70
C GLY A 2 -18.99 30.01 26.90
N GLY A 3 -19.99 29.29 26.36
CA GLY A 3 -20.09 27.84 26.47
C GLY A 3 -19.17 27.18 25.44
N ILE A 4 -18.19 26.42 25.92
CA ILE A 4 -17.29 25.64 25.07
C ILE A 4 -17.92 24.26 24.88
N TYR A 5 -18.26 23.96 23.63
CA TYR A 5 -18.70 22.64 23.18
C TYR A 5 -17.50 21.70 23.18
N ILE A 6 -17.58 20.60 23.93
CA ILE A 6 -16.65 19.47 23.82
C ILE A 6 -17.14 18.63 22.64
N TYR A 7 -16.46 18.75 21.49
CA TYR A 7 -16.70 17.86 20.36
C TYR A 7 -16.07 16.50 20.66
N ARG A 8 -16.89 15.45 20.53
CA ARG A 8 -16.49 14.04 20.58
C ARG A 8 -15.54 13.76 19.41
N LEU A 9 -14.33 13.29 19.73
CA LEU A 9 -13.48 12.57 18.79
C LEU A 9 -14.22 11.29 18.36
N SER A 10 -14.69 11.25 17.12
CA SER A 10 -15.08 10.01 16.46
C SER A 10 -13.80 9.22 16.18
N SER A 11 -13.75 8.01 16.71
CA SER A 11 -12.65 7.07 16.58
C SER A 11 -12.45 6.63 15.13
N ALA A 12 -11.52 7.27 14.43
CA ALA A 12 -10.80 6.59 13.37
C ALA A 12 -9.89 5.53 14.00
N PRO A 13 -9.67 4.37 13.37
CA PRO A 13 -8.61 3.48 13.81
C PRO A 13 -7.28 4.19 13.53
N ALA A 14 -6.72 4.83 14.56
CA ALA A 14 -5.28 5.01 14.65
C ALA A 14 -4.65 3.62 14.45
N LEU A 15 -3.47 3.55 13.81
CA LEU A 15 -2.61 2.36 13.84
C LEU A 15 -2.77 1.72 15.23
N LYS A 16 -3.40 0.55 15.31
CA LYS A 16 -3.56 -0.05 16.63
C LYS A 16 -2.15 -0.29 17.13
N GLU A 17 -1.94 -0.13 18.43
CA GLU A 17 -0.65 -0.47 19.03
C GLU A 17 -0.23 -1.91 18.66
N THR A 18 -1.23 -2.79 18.43
CA THR A 18 -1.09 -4.13 17.85
C THR A 18 -0.55 -4.17 16.43
N ASP A 19 -0.83 -3.19 15.58
CA ASP A 19 -0.33 -3.16 14.19
C ASP A 19 1.15 -2.75 14.18
N LEU A 20 1.54 -1.79 15.03
CA LEU A 20 2.94 -1.43 15.29
C LEU A 20 3.72 -2.53 16.05
N THR A 21 3.07 -3.31 16.94
CA THR A 21 3.71 -4.43 17.64
C THR A 21 3.73 -5.74 16.85
N ASN A 22 2.73 -6.01 16.01
CA ASN A 22 2.79 -7.10 15.02
C ASN A 22 3.88 -6.80 13.97
N GLN A 23 4.09 -5.52 13.61
CA GLN A 23 5.24 -5.07 12.83
C GLN A 23 6.58 -5.26 13.56
N LYS A 24 6.68 -5.03 14.88
CA LYS A 24 7.90 -5.38 15.68
C LYS A 24 8.24 -6.87 15.63
N ASN A 25 7.25 -7.72 15.43
CA ASN A 25 7.40 -9.16 15.47
C ASN A 25 7.69 -9.80 14.10
N SER A 26 7.72 -9.03 13.00
CA SER A 26 8.17 -9.56 11.70
C SER A 26 9.63 -10.04 11.77
N TRP A 27 10.48 -9.38 12.57
CA TRP A 27 11.87 -9.80 12.78
C TRP A 27 12.05 -11.13 13.53
N ASN A 28 11.02 -11.65 14.20
CA ASN A 28 11.05 -12.92 14.94
C ASN A 28 10.22 -14.04 14.28
N GLY A 29 9.86 -13.89 13.00
CA GLY A 29 9.15 -14.93 12.24
C GLY A 29 7.64 -15.00 12.51
N MET A 30 6.98 -13.86 12.74
CA MET A 30 5.51 -13.81 12.77
C MET A 30 4.91 -13.61 11.37
N VAL A 31 3.97 -14.50 11.04
CA VAL A 31 3.11 -14.45 9.85
C VAL A 31 2.32 -13.12 9.88
N TYR A 32 2.47 -12.32 8.83
CA TYR A 32 1.60 -11.17 8.59
C TYR A 32 0.17 -11.70 8.35
N GLU A 33 -0.87 -11.01 8.80
CA GLU A 33 -2.25 -11.53 8.76
C GLU A 33 -2.68 -12.00 7.35
N TYR A 34 -2.03 -11.47 6.31
CA TYR A 34 -2.32 -11.76 4.91
C TYR A 34 -1.26 -12.60 4.19
N GLY A 35 -0.15 -12.97 4.84
CA GLY A 35 0.94 -13.73 4.21
C GLY A 35 2.13 -14.03 5.13
N PRO A 36 3.13 -14.80 4.67
CA PRO A 36 4.30 -15.15 5.47
C PRO A 36 5.20 -13.94 5.81
N LEU A 37 5.09 -12.85 5.04
CA LEU A 37 5.80 -11.59 5.21
C LEU A 37 4.96 -10.46 4.59
N HIS A 38 5.09 -9.24 5.09
CA HIS A 38 4.43 -8.08 4.46
C HIS A 38 4.96 -7.90 3.02
N PRO A 39 4.12 -7.78 1.98
CA PRO A 39 4.62 -7.80 0.60
C PRO A 39 5.54 -6.64 0.22
N TYR A 40 5.37 -5.49 0.86
CA TYR A 40 6.29 -4.35 0.73
C TYR A 40 7.69 -4.64 1.28
N GLU A 41 7.79 -5.35 2.40
CA GLU A 41 9.08 -5.80 2.96
C GLU A 41 9.72 -6.81 2.02
N MET A 42 8.94 -7.81 1.57
CA MET A 42 9.38 -8.82 0.61
C MET A 42 9.96 -8.16 -0.67
N CYS A 43 9.25 -7.21 -1.27
CA CYS A 43 9.73 -6.51 -2.47
C CYS A 43 10.87 -5.51 -2.20
N SER A 44 11.17 -5.25 -0.93
CA SER A 44 12.31 -4.43 -0.47
C SER A 44 13.48 -5.30 0.02
N MET A 45 13.47 -6.61 -0.25
CA MET A 45 14.56 -7.53 0.09
C MET A 45 15.35 -7.99 -1.14
N ARG A 46 16.50 -8.61 -0.89
CA ARG A 46 17.23 -9.44 -1.85
C ARG A 46 16.96 -10.92 -1.58
N LYS A 47 17.20 -11.78 -2.58
CA LYS A 47 17.06 -13.25 -2.50
C LYS A 47 17.68 -13.84 -1.22
N PRO A 48 18.92 -13.49 -0.81
CA PRO A 48 19.53 -14.08 0.38
C PRO A 48 18.80 -13.69 1.67
N ASP A 49 18.35 -12.43 1.78
CA ASP A 49 17.62 -11.94 2.95
C ASP A 49 16.24 -12.59 3.05
N LEU A 50 15.58 -12.78 1.90
CA LEU A 50 14.31 -13.49 1.83
C LEU A 50 14.45 -14.95 2.26
N ILE A 51 15.48 -15.67 1.81
CA ILE A 51 15.75 -17.06 2.21
C ILE A 51 16.10 -17.13 3.69
N ALA A 52 16.89 -16.19 4.21
CA ALA A 52 17.20 -16.12 5.64
C ALA A 52 15.93 -15.94 6.49
N HIS A 53 14.92 -15.24 5.95
CA HIS A 53 13.66 -14.98 6.64
C HIS A 53 12.63 -16.12 6.49
N LEU A 54 12.42 -16.60 5.27
CA LEU A 54 11.42 -17.61 4.93
C LEU A 54 11.96 -19.03 4.94
N GLY A 55 13.25 -19.23 5.19
CA GLY A 55 13.89 -20.53 5.04
C GLY A 55 14.08 -20.96 3.59
N GLU A 56 14.58 -22.19 3.44
CA GLU A 56 14.91 -22.78 2.15
C GLU A 56 13.66 -22.99 1.28
N PRO A 57 13.71 -22.62 -0.02
CA PRO A 57 12.60 -22.80 -0.94
C PRO A 57 12.39 -24.28 -1.28
N MET A 58 11.16 -24.66 -1.60
CA MET A 58 10.82 -26.00 -2.09
C MET A 58 11.36 -26.28 -3.50
N GLY A 59 11.74 -25.22 -4.21
CA GLY A 59 12.38 -25.30 -5.52
C GLY A 59 12.70 -23.92 -6.05
N GLU A 60 13.62 -23.85 -7.00
CA GLU A 60 14.04 -22.59 -7.61
C GLU A 60 14.12 -22.69 -9.14
N GLY A 61 13.92 -21.55 -9.78
CA GLY A 61 14.35 -21.29 -11.15
C GLY A 61 15.47 -20.26 -11.11
N ASP A 62 16.54 -20.49 -11.86
CA ASP A 62 17.68 -19.58 -12.01
C ASP A 62 18.05 -19.41 -13.49
N GLY A 63 17.02 -19.20 -14.32
CA GLY A 63 17.22 -19.01 -15.75
C GLY A 63 17.79 -17.63 -16.09
N THR A 64 18.07 -17.40 -17.37
CA THR A 64 18.67 -16.14 -17.84
C THR A 64 17.71 -14.97 -17.81
N GLU A 65 16.40 -15.22 -17.95
CA GLU A 65 15.34 -14.22 -18.00
C GLU A 65 14.67 -14.05 -16.63
N GLU A 66 14.19 -12.85 -16.30
CA GLU A 66 13.59 -12.56 -14.99
C GLU A 66 12.35 -13.43 -14.70
N GLU A 67 11.54 -13.71 -15.73
CA GLU A 67 10.37 -14.62 -15.67
C GLU A 67 10.75 -16.06 -15.27
N THR A 68 12.02 -16.44 -15.44
CA THR A 68 12.53 -17.78 -15.16
C THR A 68 13.33 -17.84 -13.84
N ARG A 69 13.46 -16.72 -13.14
CA ARG A 69 14.15 -16.58 -11.85
C ARG A 69 13.14 -16.48 -10.72
N PHE A 70 12.93 -17.58 -10.01
CA PHE A 70 11.95 -17.62 -8.93
C PHE A 70 12.35 -18.57 -7.81
N LEU A 71 11.76 -18.36 -6.64
CA LEU A 71 11.73 -19.29 -5.52
C LEU A 71 10.29 -19.78 -5.32
N ARG A 72 10.12 -21.08 -5.06
CA ARG A 72 8.82 -21.69 -4.78
C ARG A 72 8.66 -21.93 -3.29
N TYR A 73 7.52 -21.52 -2.76
CA TYR A 73 7.12 -21.74 -1.38
C TYR A 73 5.66 -22.20 -1.32
N GLU A 74 5.32 -22.91 -0.25
CA GLU A 74 3.95 -23.20 0.15
C GLU A 74 3.70 -22.50 1.48
N TYR A 75 2.92 -21.41 1.44
CA TYR A 75 2.58 -20.59 2.59
C TYR A 75 1.10 -20.23 2.56
N GLU A 76 0.59 -19.86 3.73
CA GLU A 76 -0.75 -19.27 3.81
C GLU A 76 -0.71 -17.82 3.35
N TRP A 77 -1.62 -17.46 2.45
CA TRP A 77 -1.90 -16.09 2.05
C TRP A 77 -3.40 -15.86 2.22
N PHE A 78 -3.79 -14.74 2.83
CA PHE A 78 -5.19 -14.44 3.15
C PHE A 78 -5.91 -15.60 3.88
N SER A 79 -5.21 -16.25 4.81
CA SER A 79 -5.68 -17.44 5.55
C SER A 79 -6.06 -18.64 4.67
N LEU A 80 -5.45 -18.76 3.49
CA LEU A 80 -5.64 -19.89 2.57
C LEU A 80 -4.28 -20.54 2.26
N PRO A 81 -4.18 -21.87 2.22
CA PRO A 81 -2.97 -22.53 1.78
C PRO A 81 -2.75 -22.26 0.29
N THR A 82 -1.55 -21.80 -0.08
CA THR A 82 -1.24 -21.43 -1.46
C THR A 82 0.11 -21.96 -1.92
N ARG A 83 0.31 -21.95 -3.23
CA ARG A 83 1.63 -22.06 -3.85
C ARG A 83 2.05 -20.70 -4.35
N SER A 84 3.20 -20.22 -3.88
CA SER A 84 3.73 -18.92 -4.26
C SER A 84 5.03 -19.09 -5.05
N LYS A 85 5.15 -18.34 -6.14
CA LYS A 85 6.43 -18.11 -6.82
C LYS A 85 6.87 -16.68 -6.53
N ILE A 86 8.02 -16.53 -5.88
CA ILE A 86 8.62 -15.23 -5.60
C ILE A 86 9.76 -14.99 -6.58
N TYR A 87 9.66 -13.94 -7.40
CA TYR A 87 10.55 -13.68 -8.51
C TYR A 87 11.62 -12.66 -8.14
N TYR A 88 12.83 -12.87 -8.68
CA TYR A 88 13.97 -11.99 -8.45
C TYR A 88 14.63 -11.56 -9.76
N ALA A 89 15.06 -10.30 -9.78
CA ALA A 89 15.68 -9.64 -10.91
C ALA A 89 17.21 -9.70 -10.82
N ARG A 90 17.88 -8.89 -11.66
CA ARG A 90 19.31 -8.58 -11.48
C ARG A 90 19.60 -8.11 -10.05
N GLU A 91 20.85 -8.32 -9.63
CA GLU A 91 21.29 -8.05 -8.24
C GLU A 91 20.48 -8.81 -7.18
N GLN A 92 19.78 -9.87 -7.59
CA GLN A 92 18.94 -10.72 -6.73
C GLN A 92 17.82 -9.95 -6.02
N ARG A 93 17.39 -8.79 -6.54
CA ARG A 93 16.30 -8.01 -5.95
C ARG A 93 14.96 -8.71 -6.16
N ILE A 94 14.16 -8.86 -5.11
CA ILE A 94 12.78 -9.35 -5.25
C ILE A 94 11.92 -8.28 -5.93
N TYR A 95 11.11 -8.66 -6.92
CA TYR A 95 10.30 -7.68 -7.66
C TYR A 95 8.83 -8.03 -7.83
N LYS A 96 8.45 -9.31 -7.74
CA LYS A 96 7.04 -9.75 -7.70
C LYS A 96 6.90 -11.08 -6.99
N ALA A 97 5.71 -11.36 -6.47
CA ALA A 97 5.26 -12.70 -6.16
C ALA A 97 3.99 -13.00 -6.95
N VAL A 98 3.82 -14.26 -7.35
CA VAL A 98 2.57 -14.78 -7.92
C VAL A 98 2.08 -15.85 -6.98
N ILE A 99 0.88 -15.64 -6.42
CA ILE A 99 0.23 -16.54 -5.48
C ILE A 99 -0.93 -17.22 -6.21
N THR A 100 -0.87 -18.54 -6.31
CA THR A 100 -1.94 -19.33 -6.94
C THR A 100 -2.84 -19.91 -5.86
N PHE A 101 -4.13 -19.60 -5.96
CA PHE A 101 -5.18 -20.11 -5.08
C PHE A 101 -5.90 -21.28 -5.74
N ARG A 102 -6.33 -22.24 -4.93
CA ARG A 102 -7.09 -23.42 -5.34
C ARG A 102 -8.31 -23.57 -4.46
N ASP A 103 -9.34 -24.23 -4.98
CA ASP A 103 -10.55 -24.60 -4.23
C ASP A 103 -11.28 -23.41 -3.57
N ILE A 104 -11.25 -22.24 -4.21
CA ILE A 104 -11.98 -21.03 -3.81
C ILE A 104 -12.59 -20.35 -5.04
N GLU A 105 -13.80 -19.83 -4.90
CA GLU A 105 -14.46 -19.05 -5.94
C GLU A 105 -13.89 -17.63 -6.05
N PHE A 106 -13.94 -17.05 -7.25
CA PHE A 106 -13.36 -15.72 -7.52
C PHE A 106 -13.90 -14.65 -6.58
N ASP A 107 -15.23 -14.58 -6.42
CA ASP A 107 -15.88 -13.52 -5.65
C ASP A 107 -15.58 -13.64 -4.14
N ASP A 108 -15.44 -14.87 -3.64
CA ASP A 108 -15.04 -15.12 -2.25
C ASP A 108 -13.57 -14.71 -2.01
N LEU A 109 -12.68 -15.01 -2.96
CA LEU A 109 -11.29 -14.58 -2.90
C LEU A 109 -11.17 -13.06 -3.01
N GLN A 110 -11.89 -12.44 -3.96
CA GLN A 110 -11.94 -10.99 -4.13
C GLN A 110 -12.39 -10.32 -2.82
N LYS A 111 -13.46 -10.83 -2.21
CA LYS A 111 -13.96 -10.31 -0.93
C LYS A 111 -12.90 -10.43 0.17
N ARG A 112 -12.23 -11.57 0.31
CA ARG A 112 -11.16 -11.77 1.30
C ARG A 112 -10.00 -10.79 1.11
N ILE A 113 -9.61 -10.54 -0.13
CA ILE A 113 -8.55 -9.57 -0.44
C ILE A 113 -9.05 -8.17 -0.07
N THR A 114 -10.25 -7.77 -0.51
CA THR A 114 -10.86 -6.47 -0.17
C THR A 114 -10.96 -6.25 1.34
N ASP A 115 -11.38 -7.26 2.10
CA ASP A 115 -11.45 -7.18 3.57
C ASP A 115 -10.07 -6.92 4.21
N GLY A 116 -8.99 -7.39 3.58
CA GLY A 116 -7.61 -7.19 4.07
C GLY A 116 -6.90 -5.94 3.54
N VAL A 117 -7.16 -5.53 2.29
CA VAL A 117 -6.40 -4.45 1.61
C VAL A 117 -7.22 -3.19 1.31
N GLY A 118 -8.54 -3.23 1.51
CA GLY A 118 -9.49 -2.17 1.21
C GLY A 118 -10.12 -2.29 -0.18
N GLU A 119 -10.80 -1.23 -0.62
CA GLU A 119 -11.53 -1.20 -1.89
C GLU A 119 -10.59 -1.24 -3.13
N PRO A 120 -11.00 -1.89 -4.22
CA PRO A 120 -10.21 -1.93 -5.45
C PRO A 120 -10.17 -0.57 -6.15
N VAL A 121 -9.05 -0.27 -6.81
CA VAL A 121 -8.84 0.95 -7.61
C VAL A 121 -9.15 0.73 -9.10
N SER A 122 -9.32 -0.53 -9.51
CA SER A 122 -9.81 -0.92 -10.83
C SER A 122 -10.50 -2.29 -10.76
N VAL A 123 -11.60 -2.41 -11.50
CA VAL A 123 -12.28 -3.68 -11.77
C VAL A 123 -12.56 -3.70 -13.27
N GLU A 124 -11.98 -4.66 -13.98
CA GLU A 124 -12.20 -4.88 -15.41
C GLU A 124 -12.80 -6.27 -15.60
N GLU A 125 -13.94 -6.34 -16.28
CA GLU A 125 -14.67 -7.59 -16.47
C GLU A 125 -15.14 -7.71 -17.91
N SER A 126 -14.94 -8.88 -18.49
CA SER A 126 -15.47 -9.30 -19.78
C SER A 126 -16.08 -10.69 -19.69
N HIS A 127 -16.58 -11.22 -20.80
CA HIS A 127 -17.05 -12.62 -20.85
C HIS A 127 -15.92 -13.64 -20.59
N GLU A 128 -14.66 -13.26 -20.80
CA GLU A 128 -13.51 -14.19 -20.81
C GLU A 128 -12.55 -13.96 -19.64
N PHE A 129 -12.51 -12.75 -19.06
CA PHE A 129 -11.57 -12.39 -18.00
C PHE A 129 -12.21 -11.50 -16.95
N LYS A 130 -11.70 -11.61 -15.72
CA LYS A 130 -12.03 -10.72 -14.61
C LYS A 130 -10.74 -10.35 -13.88
N ASP A 131 -10.43 -9.06 -13.91
CA ASP A 131 -9.21 -8.48 -13.37
C ASP A 131 -9.58 -7.46 -12.29
N VAL A 132 -9.01 -7.63 -11.10
CA VAL A 132 -9.23 -6.71 -9.98
C VAL A 132 -7.90 -6.23 -9.45
N ILE A 133 -7.77 -4.91 -9.30
CA ILE A 133 -6.54 -4.25 -8.88
C ILE A 133 -6.79 -3.47 -7.60
N TRP A 134 -5.94 -3.71 -6.60
CA TRP A 134 -5.82 -2.89 -5.39
C TRP A 134 -4.44 -2.26 -5.31
N MET A 135 -4.35 -1.11 -4.64
CA MET A 135 -3.09 -0.41 -4.36
C MET A 135 -3.08 0.02 -2.89
N LYS A 136 -2.35 -0.74 -2.08
CA LYS A 136 -2.29 -0.55 -0.62
C LYS A 136 -0.87 -0.87 -0.13
N ASP A 137 -0.39 -0.08 0.82
CA ASP A 137 0.91 -0.24 1.46
C ASP A 137 2.05 -0.43 0.45
N SER A 138 2.03 0.40 -0.58
CA SER A 138 3.08 0.47 -1.60
C SER A 138 3.11 -0.72 -2.56
N ILE A 139 2.05 -1.52 -2.56
CA ILE A 139 1.93 -2.76 -3.28
C ILE A 139 0.70 -2.72 -4.18
N LYS A 140 0.91 -3.14 -5.43
CA LYS A 140 -0.14 -3.48 -6.39
C LYS A 140 -0.48 -4.96 -6.19
N TYR A 141 -1.73 -5.21 -5.86
CA TYR A 141 -2.35 -6.53 -5.84
C TYR A 141 -3.18 -6.66 -7.11
N TRP A 142 -2.91 -7.65 -7.95
CA TRP A 142 -3.62 -7.87 -9.20
C TRP A 142 -4.12 -9.30 -9.27
N LEU A 143 -5.42 -9.47 -9.03
CA LEU A 143 -6.10 -10.76 -9.11
C LEU A 143 -6.57 -10.99 -10.54
N THR A 144 -6.18 -12.11 -11.12
CA THR A 144 -6.60 -12.57 -12.43
C THR A 144 -7.13 -14.01 -12.35
N LYS A 145 -8.07 -14.32 -13.24
CA LYS A 145 -8.55 -15.69 -13.48
C LYS A 145 -8.04 -16.15 -14.84
N THR A 146 -7.30 -17.27 -14.89
CA THR A 146 -6.83 -17.83 -16.16
C THR A 146 -7.94 -18.60 -16.90
N GLU A 147 -7.72 -18.92 -18.17
CA GLU A 147 -8.64 -19.75 -18.96
C GLU A 147 -8.88 -21.13 -18.34
N GLU A 148 -7.87 -21.71 -17.70
CA GLU A 148 -7.95 -22.98 -16.97
C GLU A 148 -8.67 -22.87 -15.62
N GLY A 149 -9.09 -21.66 -15.24
CA GLY A 149 -9.78 -21.38 -13.98
C GLY A 149 -8.86 -21.20 -12.78
N GLU A 150 -7.54 -21.12 -12.97
CA GLU A 150 -6.62 -20.83 -11.87
C GLU A 150 -6.74 -19.35 -11.46
N LEU A 151 -6.81 -19.12 -10.14
CA LEU A 151 -6.84 -17.78 -9.56
C LEU A 151 -5.44 -17.39 -9.15
N ASN A 152 -4.91 -16.34 -9.79
CA ASN A 152 -3.55 -15.86 -9.55
C ASN A 152 -3.59 -14.42 -9.03
N LEU A 153 -2.91 -14.20 -7.90
CA LEU A 153 -2.67 -12.87 -7.37
C LEU A 153 -1.21 -12.50 -7.61
N GLU A 154 -0.96 -11.55 -8.51
CA GLU A 154 0.34 -10.91 -8.64
C GLU A 154 0.46 -9.79 -7.59
N VAL A 155 1.57 -9.80 -6.86
CA VAL A 155 1.89 -8.84 -5.81
C VAL A 155 3.25 -8.23 -6.10
N ARG A 156 3.32 -6.91 -6.32
CA ARG A 156 4.55 -6.18 -6.66
C ARG A 156 4.50 -4.74 -6.20
N LEU A 157 5.66 -4.05 -6.19
CA LEU A 157 5.71 -2.61 -5.90
C LEU A 157 4.83 -1.82 -6.88
N ALA A 158 4.00 -0.94 -6.33
CA ALA A 158 3.16 -0.04 -7.10
C ALA A 158 3.95 1.21 -7.51
N TYR A 159 4.86 1.09 -8.49
CA TYR A 159 5.55 2.27 -9.00
C TYR A 159 4.56 3.25 -9.64
N TYR A 160 4.78 4.54 -9.40
CA TYR A 160 4.07 5.59 -10.12
C TYR A 160 4.80 5.86 -11.43
N GLU A 161 4.11 5.73 -12.55
CA GLU A 161 4.69 5.89 -13.90
C GLU A 161 5.07 7.35 -14.22
N ASN A 162 4.57 8.30 -13.42
CA ASN A 162 4.82 9.74 -13.54
C ASN A 162 4.65 10.30 -14.98
N PRO A 163 3.48 10.08 -15.62
CA PRO A 163 3.25 10.55 -16.99
C PRO A 163 3.29 12.08 -17.12
N GLU A 164 3.21 12.79 -16.00
CA GLU A 164 3.09 14.24 -15.88
C GLU A 164 4.42 14.92 -15.55
N ASP A 165 5.51 14.16 -15.50
CA ASP A 165 6.87 14.63 -15.21
C ASP A 165 6.97 15.47 -13.91
N LEU A 166 6.22 15.06 -12.88
CA LEU A 166 6.26 15.70 -11.57
C LEU A 166 7.60 15.41 -10.86
N ASP A 167 8.11 16.37 -10.09
CA ASP A 167 9.31 16.17 -9.28
C ASP A 167 9.01 15.34 -8.01
N LEU A 168 8.90 14.02 -8.18
CA LEU A 168 8.54 13.08 -7.11
C LEU A 168 9.75 12.28 -6.59
N GLY A 169 10.96 12.82 -6.80
CA GLY A 169 12.22 12.20 -6.41
C GLY A 169 12.56 10.91 -7.19
N TYR A 170 13.31 10.02 -6.55
CA TYR A 170 14.04 8.95 -7.25
C TYR A 170 13.22 7.71 -7.63
N ARG A 171 12.27 7.31 -6.77
CA ARG A 171 11.50 6.05 -6.93
C ARG A 171 10.09 6.25 -6.41
N PRO A 172 9.27 7.07 -7.10
CA PRO A 172 7.91 7.33 -6.67
C PRO A 172 7.12 6.02 -6.67
N THR A 173 6.59 5.69 -5.50
CA THR A 173 5.80 4.48 -5.24
C THR A 173 4.46 4.91 -4.69
N ILE A 174 3.37 4.45 -5.29
CA ILE A 174 2.01 4.67 -4.81
C ILE A 174 1.86 3.90 -3.51
N VAL A 175 1.88 4.61 -2.38
CA VAL A 175 1.64 4.02 -1.06
C VAL A 175 0.18 3.58 -0.97
N GLN A 176 -0.75 4.47 -1.30
CA GLN A 176 -2.19 4.21 -1.31
C GLN A 176 -2.86 5.05 -2.38
N ARG A 177 -3.99 4.55 -2.91
CA ARG A 177 -4.81 5.23 -3.89
C ARG A 177 -6.28 4.99 -3.60
N SER A 178 -7.09 6.05 -3.64
CA SER A 178 -8.54 6.00 -3.51
C SER A 178 -9.20 6.67 -4.71
N LYS A 179 -10.24 6.06 -5.28
CA LYS A 179 -11.00 6.58 -6.43
C LYS A 179 -12.49 6.76 -6.16
N THR A 180 -12.90 6.66 -4.91
CA THR A 180 -14.33 6.53 -4.54
C THR A 180 -14.88 7.75 -3.84
N THR A 181 -14.06 8.76 -3.57
CA THR A 181 -14.43 9.90 -2.72
C THR A 181 -14.29 11.21 -3.49
N ASP A 182 -15.30 12.07 -3.38
CA ASP A 182 -15.27 13.46 -3.85
C ASP A 182 -14.59 14.33 -2.77
N VAL A 183 -13.32 14.67 -2.94
CA VAL A 183 -12.58 15.56 -2.04
C VAL A 183 -12.57 17.00 -2.52
N THR A 184 -12.89 17.24 -3.79
CA THR A 184 -12.92 18.58 -4.40
C THR A 184 -14.26 19.32 -4.22
N GLY A 185 -15.33 18.59 -3.90
CA GLY A 185 -16.69 19.09 -3.72
C GLY A 185 -17.46 19.26 -5.03
N ASP A 186 -17.03 18.64 -6.12
CA ASP A 186 -17.64 18.74 -7.44
C ASP A 186 -18.76 17.70 -7.69
N ASN A 187 -19.05 16.87 -6.69
CA ASN A 187 -19.97 15.73 -6.70
C ASN A 187 -19.53 14.57 -7.61
N LYS A 188 -18.25 14.45 -7.93
CA LYS A 188 -17.68 13.30 -8.63
C LYS A 188 -16.53 12.69 -7.82
N PRO A 189 -16.30 11.37 -7.95
CA PRO A 189 -15.14 10.76 -7.31
C PRO A 189 -13.83 11.31 -7.88
N ASP A 190 -12.93 11.68 -6.99
CA ASP A 190 -11.56 12.07 -7.31
C ASP A 190 -10.61 10.89 -7.14
N ASP A 191 -9.44 10.98 -7.78
CA ASP A 191 -8.36 10.02 -7.61
C ASP A 191 -7.29 10.60 -6.69
N VAL A 192 -7.34 10.18 -5.42
CA VAL A 192 -6.45 10.64 -4.35
C VAL A 192 -5.33 9.63 -4.19
N ILE A 193 -4.08 10.07 -4.35
CA ILE A 193 -2.89 9.22 -4.39
C ILE A 193 -1.87 9.72 -3.37
N LEU A 194 -1.51 8.87 -2.41
CA LEU A 194 -0.35 9.07 -1.56
C LEU A 194 0.87 8.43 -2.22
N ILE A 195 1.89 9.22 -2.52
CA ILE A 195 3.13 8.77 -3.14
C ILE A 195 4.25 8.89 -2.12
N GLY A 196 5.09 7.86 -2.04
CA GLY A 196 6.33 7.88 -1.29
C GLY A 196 7.54 7.74 -2.21
N SER A 197 8.58 8.53 -1.97
CA SER A 197 9.85 8.46 -2.69
C SER A 197 10.95 7.89 -1.80
N LYS A 198 11.70 6.93 -2.36
CA LYS A 198 12.82 6.27 -1.67
C LYS A 198 14.07 6.24 -2.56
N ARG A 199 15.25 6.34 -1.95
CA ARG A 199 16.52 6.31 -2.71
C ARG A 199 16.89 4.93 -3.22
N ALA A 200 16.69 3.90 -2.39
CA ALA A 200 17.08 2.54 -2.72
C ALA A 200 15.88 1.60 -2.82
N TYR A 201 15.99 0.60 -3.69
CA TYR A 201 14.94 -0.42 -3.86
C TYR A 201 14.68 -1.22 -2.59
N THR A 202 15.73 -1.46 -1.80
CA THR A 202 15.65 -2.22 -0.54
C THR A 202 15.28 -1.35 0.66
N GLN A 203 15.09 -0.05 0.47
CA GLN A 203 14.68 0.85 1.53
C GLN A 203 13.19 0.66 1.80
N ILE A 204 12.84 0.51 3.07
CA ILE A 204 11.44 0.37 3.52
C ILE A 204 10.88 1.76 3.89
N SER A 205 11.69 2.64 4.48
CA SER A 205 11.29 4.03 4.76
C SER A 205 11.24 4.88 3.49
N TYR A 206 10.36 5.87 3.50
CA TYR A 206 10.35 6.95 2.51
C TYR A 206 11.15 8.14 3.01
N ASP A 207 11.85 8.80 2.09
CA ASP A 207 12.53 10.06 2.35
C ASP A 207 11.57 11.23 2.20
N HIS A 208 10.65 11.12 1.24
CA HIS A 208 9.66 12.14 0.90
C HIS A 208 8.30 11.51 0.65
N LEU A 209 7.24 12.20 1.05
CA LEU A 209 5.85 11.91 0.75
C LEU A 209 5.25 13.05 -0.08
N TYR A 210 4.32 12.68 -0.95
CA TYR A 210 3.57 13.61 -1.79
C TYR A 210 2.11 13.21 -1.79
N LEU A 211 1.22 14.20 -1.70
CA LEU A 211 -0.20 13.99 -1.88
C LEU A 211 -0.61 14.50 -3.27
N LEU A 212 -1.21 13.62 -4.07
CA LEU A 212 -1.77 13.93 -5.37
C LEU A 212 -3.29 13.81 -5.34
N ILE A 213 -3.97 14.73 -5.99
CA ILE A 213 -5.40 14.64 -6.30
C ILE A 213 -5.56 14.87 -7.80
N ILE A 214 -6.16 13.91 -8.50
CA ILE A 214 -6.54 14.04 -9.90
C ILE A 214 -8.05 14.18 -9.97
N SER A 215 -8.51 15.32 -10.48
CA SER A 215 -9.93 15.66 -10.60
C SER A 215 -10.22 16.23 -11.97
N ASN A 216 -11.18 15.66 -12.70
CA ASN A 216 -11.55 16.06 -14.06
C ASN A 216 -10.36 16.23 -15.04
N GLY A 217 -9.29 15.44 -14.87
CA GLY A 217 -8.07 15.51 -15.68
C GLY A 217 -7.07 16.61 -15.26
N GLU A 218 -7.40 17.41 -14.25
CA GLU A 218 -6.45 18.32 -13.60
C GLU A 218 -5.75 17.63 -12.44
N ILE A 219 -4.49 18.02 -12.20
CA ILE A 219 -3.61 17.36 -11.25
C ILE A 219 -3.13 18.37 -10.24
N TYR A 220 -3.34 18.04 -8.98
CA TYR A 220 -2.96 18.84 -7.84
C TYR A 220 -1.97 18.04 -7.01
N THR A 221 -0.91 18.70 -6.56
CA THR A 221 0.19 18.10 -5.79
C THR A 221 0.47 18.96 -4.57
N GLU A 222 0.87 18.33 -3.47
CA GLU A 222 1.35 19.01 -2.28
C GLU A 222 2.43 18.20 -1.59
N ASP A 223 3.43 18.92 -1.11
CA ASP A 223 4.55 18.38 -0.34
C ASP A 223 4.19 18.30 1.14
N PHE A 224 4.85 17.39 1.85
CA PHE A 224 4.70 17.31 3.29
C PHE A 224 5.60 18.34 4.00
N PRO A 225 5.19 18.85 5.17
CA PRO A 225 6.05 19.71 5.99
C PRO A 225 7.39 19.03 6.29
N LYS A 226 8.51 19.74 6.10
CA LYS A 226 9.87 19.16 6.13
C LYS A 226 10.22 18.37 7.39
N ASP A 227 9.67 18.75 8.54
CA ASP A 227 9.88 18.10 9.82
C ASP A 227 9.03 16.84 10.03
N MET A 228 8.04 16.62 9.16
CA MET A 228 7.09 15.50 9.19
C MET A 228 7.04 14.72 7.87
N ASP A 229 7.99 14.98 6.98
CA ASP A 229 8.10 14.37 5.67
C ASP A 229 8.76 12.98 5.76
N GLY A 230 8.35 12.08 4.88
CA GLY A 230 8.83 10.70 4.85
C GLY A 230 8.32 9.83 6.00
N GLY A 231 9.06 8.76 6.28
CA GLY A 231 8.76 7.81 7.34
C GLY A 231 8.50 6.39 6.85
N GLN A 232 8.22 5.49 7.79
CA GLN A 232 7.89 4.09 7.55
C GLN A 232 6.37 3.90 7.52
N TYR A 233 5.91 3.04 6.61
CA TYR A 233 4.50 2.61 6.50
C TYR A 233 3.47 3.72 6.55
N PRO A 234 3.61 4.80 5.76
CA PRO A 234 2.65 5.89 5.78
C PRO A 234 1.24 5.37 5.40
N GLN A 235 0.23 5.92 6.07
CA GLN A 235 -1.18 5.55 5.92
C GLN A 235 -2.01 6.78 5.59
N MET A 236 -2.92 6.66 4.65
CA MET A 236 -3.88 7.67 4.22
C MET A 236 -5.30 7.19 4.51
N ARG A 237 -6.11 8.08 5.07
CA ARG A 237 -7.56 7.93 5.20
C ARG A 237 -8.25 9.23 4.82
N ILE A 238 -9.49 9.12 4.38
CA ILE A 238 -10.33 10.27 4.04
C ILE A 238 -11.48 10.31 5.04
N GLU A 239 -11.60 11.41 5.78
CA GLU A 239 -12.61 11.61 6.81
C GLU A 239 -13.51 12.77 6.44
N THR A 240 -14.80 12.68 6.77
CA THR A 240 -15.73 13.80 6.59
C THR A 240 -15.92 14.54 7.90
N GLU A 241 -15.34 15.74 8.02
CA GLU A 241 -15.53 16.63 9.17
C GLU A 241 -16.25 17.92 8.74
N LYS A 242 -17.36 18.26 9.40
CA LYS A 242 -18.12 19.51 9.18
C LYS A 242 -18.46 19.77 7.70
N ASN A 243 -18.83 18.72 6.96
CA ASN A 243 -19.14 18.72 5.52
C ASN A 243 -17.93 19.01 4.60
N LYS A 244 -16.71 18.83 5.08
CA LYS A 244 -15.50 18.83 4.26
C LYS A 244 -14.82 17.47 4.38
N ASN A 245 -14.24 17.02 3.28
CA ASN A 245 -13.42 15.83 3.29
C ASN A 245 -11.98 16.23 3.60
N GLU A 246 -11.46 15.70 4.69
CA GLU A 246 -10.10 15.85 5.16
C GLU A 246 -9.32 14.60 4.78
N ILE A 247 -8.16 14.78 4.17
CA ILE A 247 -7.23 13.71 3.86
C ILE A 247 -6.21 13.67 4.99
N VAL A 248 -6.31 12.65 5.83
CA VAL A 248 -5.41 12.46 6.97
C VAL A 248 -4.33 11.47 6.56
N VAL A 249 -3.08 11.89 6.68
CA VAL A 249 -1.91 11.05 6.42
C VAL A 249 -1.09 10.91 7.68
N GLU A 250 -0.93 9.67 8.13
CA GLU A 250 -0.07 9.30 9.24
C GLU A 250 1.20 8.66 8.72
N SER A 251 2.35 9.08 9.24
CA SER A 251 3.65 8.52 8.93
C SER A 251 4.55 8.62 10.15
N GLY A 252 5.74 8.04 10.11
CA GLY A 252 6.70 8.26 11.18
C GLY A 252 7.70 7.12 11.33
N ASN A 253 8.07 6.85 12.57
CA ASN A 253 8.99 5.77 12.92
C ASN A 253 8.62 5.18 14.29
N ASN A 254 9.46 4.28 14.79
CA ASN A 254 9.24 3.59 16.07
C ASN A 254 9.18 4.49 17.33
N PHE A 255 9.43 5.79 17.19
CA PHE A 255 9.48 6.75 18.30
C PHE A 255 8.46 7.86 18.16
N VAL A 256 8.04 8.17 16.93
CA VAL A 256 7.23 9.35 16.61
C VAL A 256 6.19 8.96 15.58
N LEU A 257 4.94 9.34 15.86
CA LEU A 257 3.84 9.36 14.91
C LEU A 257 3.62 10.80 14.45
N ASN A 258 3.81 11.05 13.17
CA ASN A 258 3.44 12.28 12.50
C ASN A 258 2.05 12.11 11.90
N GLN A 259 1.20 13.11 12.05
CA GLN A 259 -0.09 13.17 11.39
C GLN A 259 -0.21 14.51 10.68
N ASN A 260 -0.52 14.46 9.39
CA ASN A 260 -0.76 15.62 8.55
C ASN A 260 -2.20 15.57 8.02
N VAL A 261 -2.91 16.67 8.13
CA VAL A 261 -4.30 16.80 7.67
C VAL A 261 -4.35 17.78 6.52
N PHE A 262 -4.89 17.35 5.39
CA PHE A 262 -5.00 18.13 4.18
C PHE A 262 -6.47 18.33 3.79
N VAL A 263 -6.77 19.47 3.19
CA VAL A 263 -8.06 19.74 2.54
C VAL A 263 -7.84 20.27 1.14
N PHE A 264 -8.82 20.04 0.27
CA PHE A 264 -8.85 20.68 -1.04
C PHE A 264 -9.70 21.95 -0.98
N GLU A 265 -9.07 23.10 -1.23
CA GLU A 265 -9.75 24.40 -1.24
C GLU A 265 -9.10 25.37 -2.21
N ASN A 266 -9.93 26.13 -2.93
CA ASN A 266 -9.48 27.12 -3.90
C ASN A 266 -8.54 26.51 -4.96
N ASN A 267 -8.91 25.33 -5.48
CA ASN A 267 -8.15 24.56 -6.47
C ASN A 267 -6.70 24.29 -6.04
N LYS A 268 -6.51 24.01 -4.75
CA LYS A 268 -5.23 23.63 -4.16
C LYS A 268 -5.46 22.67 -3.02
N ILE A 269 -4.52 21.74 -2.87
CA ILE A 269 -4.36 20.99 -1.63
C ILE A 269 -3.72 21.94 -0.61
N LYS A 270 -4.16 21.89 0.64
CA LYS A 270 -3.58 22.67 1.74
C LYS A 270 -3.41 21.80 2.95
N ASN A 271 -2.23 21.78 3.55
CA ASN A 271 -2.05 21.28 4.90
C ASN A 271 -2.70 22.25 5.91
N ILE A 272 -3.62 21.75 6.73
CA ILE A 272 -4.34 22.54 7.75
C ILE A 272 -3.97 22.17 9.18
N SER A 273 -3.34 21.01 9.38
CA SER A 273 -2.87 20.55 10.67
C SER A 273 -1.70 19.59 10.49
N SER A 274 -0.74 19.70 11.41
CA SER A 274 0.41 18.83 11.50
C SER A 274 0.71 18.60 12.98
N THR A 275 0.66 17.35 13.41
CA THR A 275 0.98 16.94 14.78
C THR A 275 2.09 15.91 14.77
N ASN A 276 2.91 15.96 15.82
CA ASN A 276 3.99 15.03 16.06
C ASN A 276 3.82 14.53 17.50
N GLU A 277 3.53 13.25 17.64
CA GLU A 277 3.29 12.60 18.92
C GLU A 277 4.34 11.54 19.20
N PRO A 278 5.02 11.59 20.37
CA PRO A 278 5.87 10.50 20.80
C PRO A 278 5.05 9.23 21.02
N ILE A 279 5.50 8.12 20.45
CA ILE A 279 4.89 6.81 20.69
C ILE A 279 5.26 6.35 22.10
N LYS A 280 4.29 6.35 23.02
CA LYS A 280 4.49 5.84 24.38
C LYS A 280 4.69 4.32 24.31
N LYS A 281 5.74 3.83 24.99
CA LYS A 281 6.01 2.40 25.17
C LYS A 281 5.27 1.83 26.36
#